data_AF-A0A238CZG1-F1
#
_entry.id   AF-A0A238CZG1-F1
#
_cell.length_a   1.000
_cell.length_b   1.000
_cell.length_c   1.000
_cell.angle_alpha   90.00
_cell.angle_beta   90.00
_cell.angle_gamma   90.00
#
_symmetry.space_group_name_H-M   'P 1'
#
loop_
_entity.id
_entity.type
_entity.pdbx_description
1 polymer ?
#
loop_
_entity_poly.entity_id
_entity_poly.type
_entity_poly.pdbx_seq_one_letter_code
_entity_poly.pdbx_strand_id
1 'polypeptide(L)'
;MNKKTSPQSANVTFGTLLSRQELQQEFNTLKQLPTATSHALYATLPDAIVRHLESALLPQAAALGIARSPGGIICAVLTTQAGSTQVRFIVPLLTDKAKTWLTEAAEEKHQMQCALDIVETHQLALVQVINPLAGDSRGQWPAVKAMLDKPMPTVDVASQAQELVSLVHILAGEGESLLPIFSIQEVWYVLVDELPPPPAPGSASNPSTALH
;
A
#
# COMPACT_ATOMS: atom_id res chain seq x y z
N MET A 1 6.42 1.72 36.76
CA MET A 1 7.37 0.84 36.03
C MET A 1 6.73 0.44 34.72
N ASN A 2 7.02 1.15 33.64
CA ASN A 2 6.49 0.82 32.31
C ASN A 2 7.26 -0.38 31.77
N LYS A 3 6.57 -1.51 31.61
CA LYS A 3 7.09 -2.65 30.85
C LYS A 3 7.26 -2.19 29.41
N LYS A 4 8.51 -1.95 29.00
CA LYS A 4 8.89 -1.95 27.58
C LYS A 4 8.61 -3.35 27.04
N THR A 5 7.52 -3.53 26.34
CA THR A 5 7.30 -4.70 25.49
C THR A 5 8.30 -4.64 24.35
N SER A 6 9.29 -5.52 24.41
CA SER A 6 10.22 -5.86 23.32
C SER A 6 9.47 -6.42 22.10
N PRO A 7 10.08 -6.43 20.90
CA PRO A 7 9.46 -6.02 19.65
C PRO A 7 8.33 -6.94 19.20
N GLN A 8 7.24 -6.33 18.75
CA GLN A 8 6.30 -6.94 17.80
C GLN A 8 7.11 -7.47 16.62
N SER A 9 6.93 -8.73 16.25
CA SER A 9 7.46 -9.25 14.98
C SER A 9 6.76 -8.51 13.85
N ALA A 10 7.42 -7.48 13.32
CA ALA A 10 6.97 -6.78 12.12
C ALA A 10 7.05 -7.76 10.95
N ASN A 11 5.89 -8.22 10.47
CA ASN A 11 5.81 -9.06 9.29
C ASN A 11 5.90 -8.15 8.06
N VAL A 12 6.73 -8.50 7.09
CA VAL A 12 6.89 -7.70 5.85
C VAL A 12 6.55 -8.58 4.66
N THR A 13 5.72 -8.05 3.76
CA THR A 13 5.37 -8.66 2.48
C THR A 13 5.44 -7.62 1.37
N PHE A 14 5.34 -8.07 0.13
CA PHE A 14 5.27 -7.21 -1.04
C PHE A 14 3.84 -7.08 -1.53
N GLY A 15 3.56 -5.92 -2.11
CA GLY A 15 2.31 -5.65 -2.81
C GLY A 15 2.58 -4.89 -4.10
N THR A 16 1.52 -4.62 -4.85
CA THR A 16 1.61 -3.76 -6.02
C THR A 16 0.35 -2.91 -6.14
N LEU A 17 0.47 -1.77 -6.80
CA LEU A 17 -0.68 -0.95 -7.15
C LEU A 17 -1.21 -1.43 -8.51
N LEU A 18 -2.42 -1.97 -8.56
CA LEU A 18 -3.06 -2.41 -9.79
C LEU A 18 -4.05 -1.35 -10.27
N SER A 19 -3.99 -1.02 -11.57
CA SER A 19 -5.07 -0.34 -12.26
C SER A 19 -6.26 -1.27 -12.42
N ARG A 20 -7.43 -0.70 -12.71
CA ARG A 20 -8.64 -1.48 -13.02
C ARG A 20 -8.41 -2.54 -14.10
N GLN A 21 -7.65 -2.21 -15.14
CA GLN A 21 -7.39 -3.13 -16.27
C GLN A 21 -6.50 -4.29 -15.85
N GLU A 22 -5.39 -4.02 -15.15
CA GLU A 22 -4.49 -5.06 -14.63
C GLU A 22 -5.24 -5.97 -13.65
N LEU A 23 -6.07 -5.40 -12.79
CA LEU A 23 -6.84 -6.17 -11.82
C LEU A 23 -7.89 -7.07 -12.50
N GLN A 24 -8.54 -6.60 -13.57
CA GLN A 24 -9.43 -7.43 -14.38
C GLN A 24 -8.68 -8.53 -15.13
N GLN A 25 -7.44 -8.28 -15.58
CA GLN A 25 -6.61 -9.26 -16.25
C GLN A 25 -6.13 -10.35 -15.30
N GLU A 26 -5.60 -9.96 -14.14
CA GLU A 26 -5.05 -10.86 -13.12
C GLU A 26 -6.12 -11.80 -12.57
N PHE A 27 -7.36 -11.31 -12.41
CA PHE A 27 -8.46 -12.04 -11.79
C PHE A 27 -9.57 -12.41 -12.77
N ASN A 28 -9.26 -12.51 -14.07
CA ASN A 28 -10.23 -12.82 -15.12
C ASN A 28 -10.95 -14.17 -14.96
N THR A 29 -10.37 -15.08 -14.16
CA THR A 29 -10.92 -16.41 -13.89
C THR A 29 -11.89 -16.45 -12.71
N LEU A 30 -12.00 -15.37 -11.94
CA LEU A 30 -12.91 -15.31 -10.79
C LEU A 30 -14.37 -15.25 -11.26
N LYS A 31 -15.24 -15.98 -10.58
CA LYS A 31 -16.69 -15.98 -10.84
C LYS A 31 -17.32 -14.58 -10.68
N GLN A 32 -16.74 -13.77 -9.80
CA GLN A 32 -17.08 -12.36 -9.64
C GLN A 32 -15.82 -11.55 -9.87
N LEU A 33 -15.82 -10.78 -10.96
CA LEU A 33 -14.72 -9.88 -11.25
C LEU A 33 -14.73 -8.75 -10.22
N PRO A 34 -13.57 -8.35 -9.71
CA PRO A 34 -13.51 -7.21 -8.82
C PRO A 34 -13.98 -5.95 -9.53
N THR A 35 -14.81 -5.16 -8.87
CA THR A 35 -15.47 -3.97 -9.42
C THR A 35 -14.71 -2.68 -9.13
N ALA A 36 -13.38 -2.76 -8.96
CA ALA A 36 -12.56 -1.61 -8.64
C ALA A 36 -12.85 -0.44 -9.58
N THR A 37 -13.31 0.66 -9.00
CA THR A 37 -13.70 1.84 -9.78
C THR A 37 -12.48 2.61 -10.28
N SER A 38 -11.28 2.35 -9.73
CA SER A 38 -9.99 2.82 -10.25
C SER A 38 -8.85 1.88 -9.82
N HIS A 39 -7.82 2.39 -9.14
CA HIS A 39 -6.66 1.65 -8.69
C HIS A 39 -6.95 0.92 -7.36
N ALA A 40 -6.33 -0.24 -7.17
CA ALA A 40 -6.42 -0.99 -5.93
C ALA A 40 -5.03 -1.44 -5.47
N LEU A 41 -4.82 -1.44 -4.16
CA LEU A 41 -3.63 -2.00 -3.55
C LEU A 41 -3.78 -3.52 -3.50
N TYR A 42 -2.89 -4.23 -4.18
CA TYR A 42 -2.85 -5.67 -4.17
C TYR A 42 -1.74 -6.18 -3.25
N ALA A 43 -2.02 -7.21 -2.47
CA ALA A 43 -1.02 -7.91 -1.68
C ALA A 43 -1.47 -9.34 -1.35
N THR A 44 -0.50 -10.19 -1.06
CA THR A 44 -0.77 -11.54 -0.54
C THR A 44 -0.58 -11.55 0.97
N LEU A 45 -1.60 -12.02 1.71
CA LEU A 45 -1.62 -12.07 3.17
C LEU A 45 -2.17 -13.43 3.66
N PRO A 46 -1.81 -13.89 4.87
CA PRO A 46 -2.41 -15.09 5.45
C PRO A 46 -3.91 -14.94 5.71
N ASP A 47 -4.66 -16.04 5.58
CA ASP A 47 -6.11 -16.12 5.81
C ASP A 47 -6.52 -15.51 7.17
N ALA A 48 -5.75 -15.77 8.23
CA ALA A 48 -6.02 -15.23 9.57
C ALA A 48 -6.06 -13.69 9.59
N ILE A 49 -5.19 -13.04 8.81
CA ILE A 49 -5.09 -11.57 8.74
C ILE A 49 -6.24 -11.02 7.91
N VAL A 50 -6.49 -11.62 6.75
CA VAL A 50 -7.56 -11.21 5.84
C VAL A 50 -8.91 -11.32 6.53
N ARG A 51 -9.18 -12.42 7.26
CA ARG A 51 -10.41 -12.60 8.03
C ARG A 51 -10.62 -11.53 9.11
N HIS A 52 -9.56 -11.06 9.76
CA HIS A 52 -9.70 -9.95 10.71
C HIS A 52 -10.14 -8.67 10.00
N LEU A 53 -9.54 -8.37 8.84
CA LEU A 53 -9.88 -7.18 8.05
C LEU A 53 -11.29 -7.24 7.43
N GLU A 54 -11.81 -8.42 7.12
CA GLU A 54 -13.18 -8.60 6.59
C GLU A 54 -14.24 -8.73 7.68
N SER A 55 -13.83 -8.99 8.93
CA SER A 55 -14.77 -9.28 10.02
C SER A 55 -15.58 -8.04 10.41
N ALA A 56 -16.89 -8.11 10.21
CA ALA A 56 -17.85 -7.13 10.72
C ALA A 56 -18.01 -7.16 12.26
N LEU A 57 -17.45 -8.18 12.93
CA LEU A 57 -17.51 -8.34 14.39
C LEU A 57 -16.38 -7.59 15.10
N LEU A 58 -15.33 -7.22 14.38
CA LEU A 58 -14.20 -6.48 14.94
C LEU A 58 -14.36 -4.99 14.66
N PRO A 59 -14.11 -4.11 15.64
CA PRO A 59 -13.96 -2.69 15.37
C PRO A 59 -12.86 -2.47 14.33
N GLN A 60 -13.17 -1.67 13.32
CA GLN A 60 -12.26 -1.34 12.24
C GLN A 60 -11.94 0.15 12.24
N ALA A 61 -10.69 0.49 11.93
CA ALA A 61 -10.27 1.85 11.66
C ALA A 61 -9.26 1.86 10.53
N ALA A 62 -9.24 2.97 9.80
CA ALA A 62 -8.23 3.21 8.79
C ALA A 62 -7.77 4.66 8.83
N ALA A 63 -6.50 4.87 8.50
CA ALA A 63 -5.90 6.18 8.39
C ALA A 63 -4.90 6.19 7.25
N LEU A 64 -4.86 7.30 6.52
CA LEU A 64 -3.88 7.56 5.49
C LEU A 64 -3.00 8.71 5.93
N GLY A 65 -1.70 8.46 5.98
CA GLY A 65 -0.69 9.46 6.31
C GLY A 65 0.39 9.54 5.24
N ILE A 66 1.22 10.58 5.32
CA ILE A 66 2.42 10.70 4.50
C ILE A 66 3.64 10.51 5.40
N ALA A 67 4.54 9.64 4.96
CA ALA A 67 5.82 9.42 5.59
C ALA A 67 6.95 9.71 4.60
N ARG A 68 8.14 9.98 5.14
CA ARG A 68 9.33 10.19 4.33
C ARG A 68 10.41 9.21 4.76
N SER A 69 10.95 8.48 3.80
CA SER A 69 12.15 7.67 4.01
C SER A 69 13.37 8.55 4.33
N PRO A 70 14.42 8.01 4.96
CA PRO A 70 15.67 8.71 5.21
C PRO A 70 16.29 9.37 3.96
N GLY A 71 16.25 8.70 2.82
CA GLY A 71 16.72 9.18 1.52
C GLY A 71 15.77 10.17 0.83
N GLY A 72 14.66 10.51 1.46
CA GLY A 72 13.77 11.58 1.01
C GLY A 72 12.62 11.14 0.11
N ILE A 73 12.51 9.83 -0.20
CA ILE A 73 11.34 9.25 -0.90
C ILE A 73 10.09 9.53 -0.07
N ILE A 74 9.09 10.11 -0.71
CA ILE A 74 7.78 10.39 -0.10
C ILE A 74 6.91 9.16 -0.32
N CYS A 75 6.33 8.66 0.76
CA CYS A 75 5.45 7.49 0.74
C CYS A 75 4.09 7.85 1.32
N ALA A 76 3.02 7.38 0.67
CA ALA A 76 1.72 7.29 1.31
C ALA A 76 1.67 6.01 2.15
N VAL A 77 1.16 6.13 3.37
CA VAL A 77 1.02 5.00 4.30
C VAL A 77 -0.46 4.84 4.62
N LEU A 78 -1.09 3.84 3.99
CA LEU A 78 -2.45 3.43 4.34
C LEU A 78 -2.35 2.41 5.47
N THR A 79 -2.85 2.79 6.64
CA THR A 79 -2.96 1.91 7.80
C THR A 79 -4.41 1.46 7.96
N THR A 80 -4.64 0.15 8.01
CA THR A 80 -5.91 -0.45 8.38
C THR A 80 -5.72 -1.26 9.66
N GLN A 81 -6.68 -1.19 10.58
CA GLN A 81 -6.64 -1.93 11.83
C GLN A 81 -7.99 -2.58 12.10
N ALA A 82 -7.97 -3.86 12.44
CA ALA A 82 -9.12 -4.61 12.93
C ALA A 82 -8.76 -5.27 14.26
N GLY A 83 -9.41 -4.82 15.35
CA GLY A 83 -9.05 -5.25 16.70
C GLY A 83 -7.56 -4.99 17.01
N SER A 84 -6.79 -6.05 17.29
CA SER A 84 -5.35 -5.96 17.62
C SER A 84 -4.42 -6.21 16.42
N THR A 85 -4.97 -6.44 15.23
CA THR A 85 -4.22 -6.70 13.99
C THR A 85 -4.21 -5.44 13.14
N GLN A 86 -3.03 -5.06 12.64
CA GLN A 86 -2.84 -3.88 11.79
C GLN A 86 -2.12 -4.26 10.49
N VAL A 87 -2.53 -3.66 9.38
CA VAL A 87 -1.84 -3.76 8.09
C VAL A 87 -1.49 -2.35 7.61
N ARG A 88 -0.25 -2.15 7.16
CA ARG A 88 0.26 -0.88 6.66
C ARG A 88 0.79 -1.05 5.24
N PHE A 89 0.09 -0.47 4.27
CA PHE A 89 0.58 -0.36 2.89
C PHE A 89 1.45 0.86 2.76
N ILE A 90 2.69 0.67 2.32
CA ILE A 90 3.67 1.73 2.09
C ILE A 90 3.82 1.87 0.59
N VAL A 91 3.29 2.97 0.05
CA VAL A 91 3.24 3.25 -1.39
C VAL A 91 4.21 4.40 -1.71
N PRO A 92 5.34 4.14 -2.38
CA PRO A 92 6.25 5.18 -2.83
C PRO A 92 5.59 6.02 -3.92
N LEU A 93 5.56 7.35 -3.76
CA LEU A 93 4.89 8.28 -4.68
C LEU A 93 5.82 8.70 -5.83
N LEU A 94 6.54 7.74 -6.40
CA LEU A 94 7.55 7.94 -7.43
C LEU A 94 6.96 7.95 -8.85
N THR A 95 5.77 7.37 -9.05
CA THR A 95 5.12 7.22 -10.35
C THR A 95 3.84 8.08 -10.42
N ASP A 96 3.39 8.37 -11.64
CA ASP A 96 2.10 9.04 -11.84
C ASP A 96 0.92 8.16 -11.43
N LYS A 97 1.07 6.82 -11.50
CA LYS A 97 0.07 5.85 -11.05
C LYS A 97 -0.18 5.98 -9.55
N ALA A 98 0.88 5.97 -8.74
CA ALA A 98 0.81 6.17 -7.29
C ALA A 98 0.16 7.51 -6.92
N LYS A 99 0.57 8.58 -7.59
CA LYS A 99 0.03 9.93 -7.35
C LYS A 99 -1.45 10.02 -7.71
N THR A 100 -1.84 9.43 -8.83
CA THR A 100 -3.23 9.39 -9.29
C THR A 100 -4.08 8.61 -8.30
N TRP A 101 -3.64 7.41 -7.89
CA TRP A 101 -4.32 6.61 -6.88
C TRP A 101 -4.55 7.38 -5.59
N LEU A 102 -3.52 8.05 -5.07
CA LEU A 102 -3.62 8.84 -3.85
C LEU A 102 -4.62 10.01 -4.01
N THR A 103 -4.56 10.71 -5.13
CA THR A 103 -5.43 11.86 -5.42
C THR A 103 -6.90 11.45 -5.57
N GLU A 104 -7.17 10.39 -6.34
CA GLU A 104 -8.53 9.85 -6.51
C GLU A 104 -9.14 9.45 -5.15
N ALA A 105 -8.34 8.78 -4.31
CA ALA A 105 -8.78 8.34 -3.01
C ALA A 105 -9.01 9.49 -2.02
N ALA A 106 -8.20 10.54 -2.10
CA ALA A 106 -8.28 11.69 -1.21
C ALA A 106 -9.40 12.67 -1.59
N GLU A 107 -9.56 12.99 -2.87
CA GLU A 107 -10.40 14.11 -3.34
C GLU A 107 -11.69 13.67 -4.02
N GLU A 108 -11.68 12.56 -4.74
CA GLU A 108 -12.80 12.22 -5.64
C GLU A 108 -13.73 11.18 -5.01
N LYS A 109 -13.16 10.10 -4.50
CA LYS A 109 -13.92 8.92 -4.08
C LYS A 109 -14.03 8.80 -2.57
N HIS A 110 -13.12 9.44 -1.84
CA HIS A 110 -12.99 9.31 -0.39
C HIS A 110 -12.96 7.85 0.08
N GLN A 111 -12.39 6.97 -0.75
CA GLN A 111 -12.29 5.55 -0.46
C GLN A 111 -11.11 4.94 -1.22
N MET A 112 -10.57 3.86 -0.66
CA MET A 112 -9.53 3.04 -1.28
C MET A 112 -9.97 1.57 -1.29
N GLN A 113 -9.46 0.82 -2.25
CA GLN A 113 -9.68 -0.62 -2.31
C GLN A 113 -8.37 -1.37 -2.13
N CYS A 114 -8.43 -2.41 -1.32
CA CYS A 114 -7.36 -3.38 -1.15
C CYS A 114 -7.86 -4.73 -1.68
N ALA A 115 -7.13 -5.32 -2.61
CA ALA A 115 -7.36 -6.64 -3.16
C ALA A 115 -6.35 -7.60 -2.50
N LEU A 116 -6.82 -8.43 -1.58
CA LEU A 116 -5.97 -9.28 -0.75
C LEU A 116 -6.08 -10.72 -1.23
N ASP A 117 -5.00 -11.27 -1.77
CA ASP A 117 -4.92 -12.69 -2.09
C ASP A 117 -4.56 -13.50 -0.84
N ILE A 118 -5.33 -14.53 -0.56
CA ILE A 118 -5.14 -15.38 0.62
C ILE A 118 -4.14 -16.48 0.28
N VAL A 119 -2.98 -16.49 0.94
CA VAL A 119 -1.88 -17.44 0.68
C VAL A 119 -2.37 -18.89 0.62
N GLU A 120 -3.24 -19.28 1.56
CA GLU A 120 -3.65 -20.67 1.75
C GLU A 120 -4.70 -21.15 0.75
N THR A 121 -5.52 -20.25 0.21
CA THR A 121 -6.71 -20.61 -0.58
C THR A 121 -6.68 -20.04 -2.00
N HIS A 122 -5.79 -19.09 -2.28
CA HIS A 122 -5.76 -18.28 -3.49
C HIS A 122 -7.12 -17.64 -3.81
N GLN A 123 -7.90 -17.35 -2.75
CA GLN A 123 -9.12 -16.59 -2.86
C GLN A 123 -8.81 -15.11 -2.70
N LEU A 124 -9.49 -14.30 -3.51
CA LEU A 124 -9.36 -12.86 -3.46
C LEU A 124 -10.42 -12.26 -2.52
N ALA A 125 -9.96 -11.56 -1.50
CA ALA A 125 -10.78 -10.70 -0.64
C ALA A 125 -10.70 -9.25 -1.11
N LEU A 126 -11.83 -8.55 -1.13
CA LEU A 126 -11.89 -7.13 -1.49
C LEU A 126 -12.25 -6.30 -0.27
N VAL A 127 -11.26 -5.66 0.31
CA VAL A 127 -11.43 -4.80 1.49
C VAL A 127 -11.54 -3.35 1.02
N GLN A 128 -12.65 -2.71 1.37
CA GLN A 128 -12.88 -1.30 1.07
C GLN A 128 -12.60 -0.45 2.29
N VAL A 129 -11.74 0.56 2.13
CA VAL A 129 -11.44 1.56 3.15
C VAL A 129 -12.22 2.82 2.83
N ILE A 130 -13.07 3.26 3.75
CA ILE A 130 -13.90 4.46 3.59
C ILE A 130 -13.31 5.61 4.39
N ASN A 131 -13.30 6.81 3.80
CA ASN A 131 -12.82 8.06 4.36
C ASN A 131 -11.45 7.93 5.06
N PRO A 132 -10.39 7.46 4.36
CA PRO A 132 -9.09 7.21 4.98
C PRO A 132 -8.43 8.49 5.54
N LEU A 133 -8.89 9.68 5.14
CA LEU A 133 -8.45 10.98 5.64
C LEU A 133 -9.35 11.57 6.74
N ALA A 134 -10.36 10.84 7.25
CA ALA A 134 -11.26 11.35 8.29
C ALA A 134 -10.53 11.85 9.55
N GLY A 135 -9.35 11.28 9.84
CA GLY A 135 -8.48 11.69 10.93
C GLY A 135 -7.49 12.82 10.61
N ASP A 136 -7.47 13.37 9.39
CA ASP A 136 -6.61 14.50 9.00
C ASP A 136 -7.12 15.82 9.59
N SER A 137 -7.14 15.90 10.92
CA SER A 137 -7.52 17.11 11.66
C SER A 137 -6.54 18.26 11.43
N ARG A 138 -5.40 18.00 10.78
CA ARG A 138 -4.33 18.97 10.55
C ARG A 138 -4.36 19.56 9.15
N GLY A 139 -5.26 19.11 8.27
CA GLY A 139 -5.35 19.60 6.89
C GLY A 139 -4.03 19.44 6.15
N GLN A 140 -3.41 18.27 6.27
CA GLN A 140 -2.13 17.98 5.62
C GLN A 140 -2.29 17.82 4.11
N TRP A 141 -3.48 17.40 3.65
CA TRP A 141 -3.74 17.11 2.24
C TRP A 141 -3.31 18.21 1.25
N PRO A 142 -3.64 19.51 1.43
CA PRO A 142 -3.14 20.58 0.56
C PRO A 142 -1.61 20.66 0.46
N ALA A 143 -0.90 20.46 1.58
CA ALA A 143 0.56 20.47 1.59
C ALA A 143 1.14 19.25 0.87
N VAL A 144 0.51 18.09 1.05
CA VAL A 144 0.85 16.85 0.33
C VAL A 144 0.67 17.03 -1.16
N LYS A 145 -0.47 17.56 -1.61
CA LYS A 145 -0.76 17.82 -3.02
C LYS A 145 0.31 18.71 -3.66
N ALA A 146 0.65 19.83 -3.00
CA ALA A 146 1.71 20.73 -3.47
C ALA A 146 3.11 20.06 -3.52
N MET A 147 3.33 18.98 -2.77
CA MET A 147 4.54 18.16 -2.88
C MET A 147 4.48 17.19 -4.06
N LEU A 148 3.32 16.61 -4.38
CA LEU A 148 3.15 15.67 -5.51
C LEU A 148 3.38 16.33 -6.87
N ASP A 149 3.06 17.63 -6.98
CA ASP A 149 3.27 18.46 -8.16
C ASP A 149 4.76 18.71 -8.48
N LYS A 150 5.65 18.42 -7.53
CA LYS A 150 7.09 18.57 -7.74
C LYS A 150 7.66 17.38 -8.51
N PRO A 151 8.67 17.58 -9.36
CA PRO A 151 9.39 16.48 -9.99
C PRO A 151 10.02 15.60 -8.90
N MET A 152 9.75 14.31 -8.97
CA MET A 152 10.26 13.33 -8.01
C MET A 152 11.67 12.88 -8.41
N PRO A 153 12.52 12.54 -7.43
CA PRO A 153 13.84 11.99 -7.73
C PRO A 153 13.69 10.66 -8.46
N THR A 154 14.51 10.45 -9.49
CA THR A 154 14.70 9.13 -10.06
C THR A 154 15.59 8.33 -9.10
N VAL A 155 15.07 7.21 -8.60
CA VAL A 155 15.77 6.33 -7.67
C VAL A 155 15.84 4.96 -8.32
N ASP A 156 17.00 4.30 -8.22
CA ASP A 156 17.11 2.91 -8.69
C ASP A 156 16.37 1.95 -7.75
N VAL A 157 16.01 0.78 -8.28
CA VAL A 157 15.18 -0.21 -7.57
C VAL A 157 15.83 -0.67 -6.25
N ALA A 158 17.15 -0.86 -6.22
CA ALA A 158 17.84 -1.35 -5.04
C ALA A 158 17.84 -0.29 -3.92
N SER A 159 18.12 0.96 -4.28
CA SER A 159 18.03 2.09 -3.36
C SER A 159 16.61 2.29 -2.85
N GLN A 160 15.59 2.20 -3.72
CA GLN A 160 14.19 2.28 -3.31
C GLN A 160 13.82 1.19 -2.29
N ALA A 161 14.18 -0.06 -2.56
CA ALA A 161 13.89 -1.17 -1.65
C ALA A 161 14.55 -0.96 -0.27
N GLN A 162 15.81 -0.51 -0.24
CA GLN A 162 16.52 -0.23 1.01
C GLN A 162 15.90 0.92 1.79
N GLU A 163 15.45 1.97 1.11
CA GLU A 163 14.76 3.12 1.72
C GLU A 163 13.40 2.72 2.30
N LEU A 164 12.63 1.89 1.59
CA LEU A 164 11.35 1.36 2.07
C LEU A 164 11.51 0.46 3.29
N VAL A 165 12.53 -0.41 3.30
CA VAL A 165 12.86 -1.22 4.47
C VAL A 165 13.26 -0.34 5.66
N SER A 166 14.04 0.72 5.42
CA SER A 166 14.42 1.67 6.47
C SER A 166 13.21 2.41 7.03
N LEU A 167 12.25 2.76 6.17
CA LEU A 167 10.99 3.37 6.59
C LEU A 167 10.14 2.43 7.44
N VAL A 168 10.10 1.12 7.14
CA VAL A 168 9.39 0.14 7.99
C VAL A 168 9.92 0.17 9.43
N HIS A 169 11.24 0.25 9.62
CA HIS A 169 11.84 0.31 10.95
C HIS A 169 11.43 1.58 11.72
N ILE A 170 11.32 2.71 11.03
CA ILE A 170 10.85 3.97 11.63
C ILE A 170 9.38 3.82 12.04
N LEU A 171 8.53 3.35 11.12
CA LEU A 171 7.09 3.17 11.36
C LEU A 171 6.79 2.14 12.45
N ALA A 172 7.64 1.11 12.60
CA ALA A 172 7.56 0.15 13.69
C ALA A 172 7.86 0.77 15.06
N GLY A 173 8.71 1.81 15.10
CA GLY A 173 8.96 2.59 16.30
C GLY A 173 7.80 3.48 16.73
N GLU A 174 6.92 3.87 15.80
CA GLU A 174 5.78 4.75 16.07
C GLU A 174 4.59 3.98 16.68
N GLY A 175 4.30 2.75 16.21
CA GLY A 175 3.46 1.78 16.91
C GLY A 175 2.05 2.25 17.35
N GLU A 176 1.53 3.35 16.80
CA GLU A 176 0.28 3.94 17.28
C GLU A 176 -0.94 3.14 16.81
N SER A 177 -1.83 2.84 17.75
CA SER A 177 -3.10 2.21 17.45
C SER A 177 -4.11 3.23 16.95
N LEU A 178 -4.82 2.88 15.88
CA LEU A 178 -5.98 3.62 15.38
C LEU A 178 -7.24 3.38 16.24
N LEU A 179 -7.23 2.34 17.09
CA LEU A 179 -8.34 1.96 17.95
C LEU A 179 -7.90 2.11 19.41
N PRO A 180 -8.29 3.18 20.12
CA PRO A 180 -7.73 3.53 21.45
C PRO A 180 -7.81 2.42 22.51
N ILE A 181 -8.73 1.47 22.37
CA ILE A 181 -8.98 0.37 23.33
C ILE A 181 -8.10 -0.86 23.03
N PHE A 182 -7.57 -0.98 21.80
CA PHE A 182 -6.84 -2.16 21.36
C PHE A 182 -5.35 -1.87 21.27
N SER A 183 -4.55 -2.65 22.02
CA SER A 183 -3.11 -2.68 21.79
C SER A 183 -2.83 -3.50 20.54
N ILE A 184 -1.93 -2.99 19.69
CA ILE A 184 -1.48 -3.74 18.52
C ILE A 184 -0.69 -4.96 19.00
N GLN A 185 -1.09 -6.14 18.56
CA GLN A 185 -0.38 -7.41 18.81
C GLN A 185 0.35 -7.90 17.58
N GLU A 186 -0.19 -7.58 16.40
CA GLU A 186 0.34 -8.03 15.13
C GLU A 186 0.29 -6.91 14.09
N VAL A 187 1.41 -6.72 13.38
CA VAL A 187 1.53 -5.74 12.29
C VAL A 187 2.11 -6.40 11.04
N TRP A 188 1.44 -6.16 9.92
CA TRP A 188 1.92 -6.49 8.59
C TRP A 188 2.23 -5.22 7.81
N TYR A 189 3.46 -5.11 7.31
CA TYR A 189 3.89 -4.06 6.40
C TYR A 189 3.89 -4.61 4.98
N VAL A 190 3.16 -3.94 4.10
CA VAL A 190 3.13 -4.24 2.67
C VAL A 190 3.95 -3.18 1.96
N LEU A 191 5.11 -3.57 1.44
CA LEU A 191 5.92 -2.72 0.57
C LEU A 191 5.35 -2.77 -0.83
N VAL A 192 4.74 -1.67 -1.27
CA VAL A 192 4.10 -1.63 -2.58
C VAL A 192 5.14 -1.26 -3.61
N ASP A 193 5.38 -2.20 -4.51
CA ASP A 193 6.29 -2.02 -5.62
C ASP A 193 5.51 -1.64 -6.89
N GLU A 194 6.08 -0.70 -7.61
CA GLU A 194 5.63 -0.25 -8.92
C GLU A 194 6.74 -0.45 -9.94
N LEU A 195 7.41 -1.62 -9.86
CA LEU A 195 8.30 -2.06 -10.91
C LEU A 195 7.57 -1.97 -12.25
N PRO A 196 8.17 -1.34 -13.28
CA PRO A 196 7.62 -1.38 -14.62
C PRO A 196 7.43 -2.85 -15.03
N PRO A 197 6.37 -3.19 -15.77
CA PRO A 197 6.16 -4.56 -16.21
C PRO A 197 7.41 -5.06 -16.93
N PRO A 198 7.83 -6.32 -16.70
CA PRO A 198 8.98 -6.86 -17.39
C PRO A 198 8.78 -6.70 -18.91
N PRO A 199 9.82 -6.33 -19.68
CA PRO A 199 9.69 -6.21 -21.12
C PRO A 199 9.14 -7.53 -21.66
N ALA A 200 8.12 -7.43 -22.52
CA ALA A 200 7.49 -8.60 -23.10
C ALA A 200 8.55 -9.55 -23.69
N PRO A 201 8.48 -10.86 -23.43
CA PRO A 201 9.43 -11.82 -23.97
C PRO A 201 9.36 -11.75 -25.51
N GLY A 202 10.36 -11.09 -26.12
CA GLY A 202 10.38 -10.81 -27.55
C GLY A 202 10.94 -9.44 -27.95
N SER A 203 11.06 -8.48 -27.04
CA SER A 203 11.72 -7.19 -27.34
C SER A 203 13.25 -7.27 -27.18
N ALA A 204 13.89 -8.20 -27.90
CA ALA A 204 15.29 -8.05 -28.24
C ALA A 204 15.37 -7.01 -29.36
N SER A 205 15.90 -5.83 -29.04
CA SER A 205 16.14 -4.74 -29.97
C SER A 205 17.04 -5.23 -31.11
N ASN A 206 16.53 -5.25 -32.34
CA ASN A 206 17.37 -5.36 -33.53
C ASN A 206 18.25 -4.10 -33.63
N PRO A 207 19.58 -4.20 -33.63
CA PRO A 207 20.41 -3.09 -34.04
C PRO A 207 20.29 -2.93 -35.56
N SER A 208 19.48 -1.96 -36.01
CA SER A 208 19.55 -1.46 -37.38
C SER A 208 20.89 -0.76 -37.58
N THR A 209 21.90 -1.51 -38.01
CA THR A 209 23.13 -0.96 -38.58
C THR A 209 22.78 -0.35 -39.94
N ALA A 210 22.60 0.97 -39.97
CA ALA A 210 22.75 1.74 -41.20
C ALA A 210 24.24 1.78 -41.53
N LEU A 211 24.63 1.10 -42.61
CA LEU A 211 25.92 1.33 -43.26
C LEU A 211 25.67 2.22 -44.48
N HIS A 212 26.45 3.31 -44.51
CA HIS A 212 26.62 4.26 -45.59
C HIS A 212 27.13 3.63 -46.88
#